data_AF-A0A917UNS6-F1
#
_entry.id   AF-A0A917UNS6-F1
#
_cell.length_a   1.000
_cell.length_b   1.000
_cell.length_c   1.000
_cell.angle_alpha   90.00
_cell.angle_beta   90.00
_cell.angle_gamma   90.00
#
_symmetry.space_group_name_H-M   'P 1'
#
loop_
_entity.id
_entity.type
_entity.pdbx_description
1 polymer ?
#
loop_
_entity_poly.entity_id
_entity_poly.type
_entity_poly.pdbx_seq_one_letter_code
_entity_poly.pdbx_strand_id
1 'polypeptide(L)'
;MGQKVEHPVSPQEKITAIHSLARDDQVAATITRDLLKRPQVAAKVPTKDKARVVEEFTRDETAAAAAATNLLRRPEVAFTSPPAMPSSPQPAAPSPACATAPSPTTNAPSSTRTSPRSVPPSTGSRPP
;
A
#
# COMPACT_ATOMS: atom_id res chain seq x y z
N MET A 1 20.04 40.58 27.66
CA MET A 1 18.96 40.61 28.66
C MET A 1 17.63 40.48 27.92
N GLY A 2 17.03 39.28 27.90
CA GLY A 2 15.76 39.03 27.21
C GLY A 2 14.66 38.76 28.23
N GLN A 3 13.82 39.76 28.51
CA GLN A 3 12.64 39.56 29.35
C GLN A 3 11.57 38.89 28.50
N LYS A 4 11.35 37.59 28.72
CA LYS A 4 10.18 36.88 28.19
C LYS A 4 8.98 37.38 28.98
N VAL A 5 8.12 38.18 28.34
CA VAL A 5 6.95 38.79 28.98
C VAL A 5 5.94 37.69 29.26
N GLU A 6 5.69 37.41 30.54
CA GLU A 6 4.83 36.32 31.01
C GLU A 6 3.34 36.64 30.78
N HIS A 7 3.00 37.92 30.70
CA HIS A 7 1.67 38.42 30.36
C HIS A 7 1.76 39.61 29.39
N PRO A 8 1.69 39.37 28.07
CA PRO A 8 1.82 40.44 27.07
C PRO A 8 0.59 41.36 27.11
N VAL A 9 0.81 42.64 27.46
CA VAL A 9 -0.26 43.63 27.67
C VAL A 9 -0.49 44.48 26.42
N SER A 10 0.55 44.71 25.61
CA SER A 10 0.44 45.45 24.35
C SER A 10 0.17 44.54 23.14
N PRO A 11 -0.50 45.03 22.08
CA PRO A 11 -0.69 44.25 20.84
C PRO A 11 0.62 43.72 20.24
N GLN A 12 1.69 44.53 20.30
CA GLN A 12 3.01 44.16 19.76
C GLN A 12 3.67 43.03 20.58
N GLU A 13 3.57 43.09 21.91
CA GLU A 13 4.04 42.01 22.78
C GLU A 13 3.26 40.72 22.55
N LYS A 14 1.93 40.81 22.34
CA LYS A 14 1.09 39.64 22.04
C LYS A 14 1.51 38.98 20.74
N ILE A 15 1.74 39.76 19.68
CA ILE A 15 2.23 39.23 18.39
C ILE A 15 3.58 38.54 18.59
N THR A 16 4.50 39.17 19.31
CA THR A 16 5.83 38.61 19.60
C THR A 16 5.74 37.31 20.41
N ALA A 17 4.88 37.27 21.43
CA ALA A 17 4.65 36.09 22.25
C ALA A 17 4.02 34.94 21.44
N ILE A 18 3.07 35.24 20.55
CA ILE A 18 2.46 34.26 19.64
C ILE A 18 3.53 33.70 18.68
N HIS A 19 4.39 34.54 18.11
CA HIS A 19 5.48 34.06 17.26
C HIS A 19 6.47 33.18 18.04
N SER A 20 6.76 33.52 19.30
CA SER A 20 7.59 32.67 20.15
C SER A 20 6.92 31.34 20.49
N LEU A 21 5.59 31.34 20.70
CA LEU A 21 4.82 30.14 21.00
C LEU A 21 4.65 29.24 19.77
N ALA A 22 4.49 29.83 18.59
CA ALA A 22 4.38 29.10 17.33
C ALA A 22 5.70 28.41 16.91
N ARG A 23 6.84 28.82 17.47
CA ARG A 23 8.13 28.13 17.30
C ARG A 23 8.29 26.93 18.21
N ASP A 24 7.41 26.75 19.18
CA ASP A 24 7.45 25.59 20.08
C ASP A 24 6.90 24.36 19.34
N ASP A 25 7.74 23.34 19.17
CA ASP A 25 7.40 22.12 18.45
C ASP A 25 6.25 21.35 19.09
N GLN A 26 6.14 21.36 20.42
CA GLN A 26 5.06 20.69 21.13
C GLN A 26 3.71 21.39 20.87
N VAL A 27 3.72 22.73 20.84
CA VAL A 27 2.54 23.52 20.52
C VAL A 27 2.17 23.35 19.05
N ALA A 28 3.15 23.39 18.14
CA ALA A 28 2.95 23.17 16.72
C ALA A 28 2.31 21.80 16.45
N ALA A 29 2.78 20.74 17.11
CA ALA A 29 2.21 19.40 17.00
C ALA A 29 0.75 19.36 17.48
N THR A 30 0.46 20.00 18.61
CA THR A 30 -0.89 20.05 19.19
C THR A 30 -1.87 20.79 18.26
N ILE A 31 -1.50 21.98 17.79
CA ILE A 31 -2.34 22.76 16.87
C ILE A 31 -2.49 22.06 15.53
N THR A 32 -1.42 21.47 14.99
CA THR A 32 -1.49 20.71 13.73
C THR A 32 -2.47 19.55 13.86
N ARG A 33 -2.44 18.81 14.97
CA ARG A 33 -3.41 17.74 15.25
C ARG A 33 -4.85 18.28 15.26
N ASP A 34 -5.10 19.41 15.91
CA ASP A 34 -6.44 19.99 15.97
C ASP A 34 -6.92 20.54 14.61
N LEU A 35 -6.02 21.11 13.82
CA LEU A 35 -6.31 21.53 12.45
C LEU A 35 -6.67 20.32 11.57
N LEU A 36 -5.95 19.21 11.68
CA LEU A 36 -6.20 18.01 10.89
C LEU A 36 -7.49 17.26 11.27
N LYS A 37 -8.07 17.52 12.46
CA LYS A 37 -9.42 17.03 12.79
C LYS A 37 -10.52 17.69 11.94
N ARG A 38 -10.22 18.83 11.30
CA ARG A 38 -11.18 19.56 10.46
C ARG A 38 -11.10 19.03 9.02
N PRO A 39 -12.16 18.43 8.47
CA PRO A 39 -12.09 17.75 7.17
C PRO A 39 -11.72 18.71 6.03
N GLN A 40 -12.13 19.98 6.10
CA GLN A 40 -11.80 21.01 5.11
C GLN A 40 -10.32 21.38 5.09
N VAL A 41 -9.61 21.21 6.21
CA VAL A 41 -8.16 21.48 6.31
C VAL A 41 -7.37 20.25 5.88
N ALA A 42 -7.79 19.06 6.31
CA ALA A 42 -7.18 17.80 5.88
C ALA A 42 -7.33 17.56 4.36
N ALA A 43 -8.41 18.06 3.75
CA ALA A 43 -8.61 18.00 2.30
C ALA A 43 -7.60 18.86 1.52
N LYS A 44 -7.07 19.94 2.13
CA LYS A 44 -6.06 20.81 1.49
C LYS A 44 -4.66 20.20 1.47
N VAL A 45 -4.42 19.17 2.28
CA VAL A 45 -3.15 18.44 2.24
C VAL A 45 -3.09 17.64 0.94
N PRO A 46 -2.06 17.86 0.09
CA PRO A 46 -1.97 17.21 -1.20
C PRO A 46 -1.77 15.69 -1.05
N THR A 47 -2.29 14.93 -2.01
CA THR A 47 -2.25 13.45 -1.97
C THR A 47 -0.82 12.91 -1.92
N LYS A 48 0.14 13.57 -2.57
CA LYS A 48 1.56 13.19 -2.54
C LYS A 48 2.13 13.18 -1.12
N ASP A 49 1.81 14.20 -0.33
CA ASP A 49 2.31 14.31 1.05
C ASP A 49 1.67 13.26 1.95
N LYS A 50 0.37 12.98 1.74
CA LYS A 50 -0.32 11.87 2.43
C LYS A 50 0.32 10.52 2.11
N ALA A 51 0.61 10.25 0.83
CA ALA A 51 1.23 9.01 0.40
C ALA A 51 2.63 8.84 0.99
N ARG A 52 3.43 9.91 1.02
CA ARG A 52 4.75 9.91 1.63
C ARG A 52 4.70 9.60 3.13
N VAL A 53 3.76 10.19 3.86
CA VAL A 53 3.56 9.88 5.29
C VAL A 53 3.17 8.42 5.49
N VAL A 54 2.30 7.85 4.65
CA VAL A 54 1.92 6.42 4.76
C VAL A 54 3.10 5.50 4.43
N GLU A 55 3.91 5.82 3.44
CA GLU A 55 5.11 5.06 3.09
C GLU A 55 6.13 5.07 4.24
N GLU A 56 6.41 6.25 4.79
CA GLU A 56 7.28 6.41 5.96
C GLU A 56 6.72 5.71 7.20
N PHE A 57 5.40 5.80 7.41
CA PHE A 57 4.72 5.13 8.51
C PHE A 57 4.77 3.59 8.39
N THR A 58 4.73 3.05 7.17
CA THR A 58 4.89 1.60 6.92
C THR A 58 6.33 1.14 7.11
N ARG A 59 7.28 2.07 6.99
CA ARG A 59 8.71 1.80 7.24
C ARG A 59 9.05 1.72 8.73
N ASP A 60 8.28 2.39 9.58
CA ASP A 60 8.40 2.28 11.03
C ASP A 60 7.63 1.04 11.53
N GLU A 61 8.37 -0.02 11.88
CA GLU A 61 7.82 -1.29 12.33
C GLU A 61 6.95 -1.15 13.59
N THR A 62 7.32 -0.27 14.52
CA THR A 62 6.58 -0.07 15.78
C THR A 62 5.27 0.68 15.56
N ALA A 63 5.30 1.69 14.70
CA ALA A 63 4.12 2.45 14.32
C ALA A 63 3.17 1.60 13.46
N ALA A 64 3.71 0.84 12.51
CA ALA A 64 2.95 -0.09 11.68
C ALA A 64 2.25 -1.18 12.51
N ALA A 65 2.93 -1.77 13.49
CA ALA A 65 2.33 -2.74 14.41
C ALA A 65 1.18 -2.12 15.22
N ALA A 66 1.37 -0.91 15.77
CA ALA A 66 0.33 -0.22 16.52
C ALA A 66 -0.91 0.10 15.66
N ALA A 67 -0.72 0.55 14.41
CA ALA A 67 -1.81 0.79 13.48
C ALA A 67 -2.52 -0.49 13.06
N ALA A 68 -1.79 -1.56 12.71
CA ALA A 68 -2.37 -2.84 12.35
C ALA A 68 -3.26 -3.37 13.50
N THR A 69 -2.77 -3.31 14.73
CA THR A 69 -3.55 -3.73 15.90
C THR A 69 -4.81 -2.88 16.09
N ASN A 70 -4.72 -1.57 15.82
CA ASN A 70 -5.86 -0.66 15.92
C ASN A 70 -6.89 -0.93 14.82
N LEU A 71 -6.46 -1.18 13.58
CA LEU A 71 -7.34 -1.52 12.46
C LEU A 71 -8.06 -2.86 12.68
N LEU A 72 -7.35 -3.88 13.16
CA LEU A 72 -7.93 -5.19 13.50
C LEU A 72 -8.95 -5.10 14.64
N ARG A 73 -8.84 -4.09 15.52
CA ARG A 73 -9.80 -3.83 16.60
C ARG A 73 -11.06 -3.10 16.10
N ARG A 74 -11.06 -2.53 14.89
CA ARG A 74 -12.23 -1.82 14.35
C ARG A 74 -13.17 -2.82 13.65
N PRO A 75 -14.41 -3.00 14.13
CA PRO A 75 -15.33 -4.01 13.60
C PRO A 75 -15.67 -3.77 12.12
N GLU A 76 -15.65 -2.52 11.67
CA GLU A 76 -15.92 -2.16 10.27
C GLU A 76 -14.87 -2.71 9.27
N VAL A 77 -13.60 -2.81 9.68
CA VAL A 77 -12.49 -3.17 8.78
C VAL A 77 -12.30 -4.69 8.74
N ALA A 78 -12.50 -5.37 9.87
CA ALA A 78 -12.47 -6.83 9.96
C ALA A 78 -13.54 -7.51 9.09
N PHE A 79 -14.69 -6.85 8.89
CA PHE A 79 -15.79 -7.38 8.08
C PHE A 79 -15.56 -7.29 6.56
N THR A 80 -14.72 -6.35 6.10
CA THR A 80 -14.43 -6.16 4.67
C THR A 80 -13.30 -7.04 4.11
N SER A 81 -12.64 -7.86 4.95
CA SER A 81 -11.76 -8.91 4.42
C SER A 81 -12.61 -9.90 3.62
N PRO A 82 -12.32 -10.15 2.32
CA PRO A 82 -12.99 -11.22 1.60
C PRO A 82 -12.87 -12.53 2.40
N PRO A 83 -13.94 -13.33 2.52
CA PRO A 83 -13.81 -14.64 3.15
C PRO A 83 -12.73 -15.41 2.39
N ALA A 84 -11.78 -16.00 3.13
CA ALA A 84 -10.79 -16.89 2.57
C ALA A 84 -11.51 -17.89 1.64
N MET A 85 -11.22 -17.82 0.34
CA MET A 85 -11.72 -18.79 -0.61
C MET A 85 -11.27 -20.18 -0.13
N PRO A 86 -12.17 -21.17 -0.07
CA PRO A 86 -11.78 -22.53 0.31
C PRO A 86 -10.74 -23.04 -0.70
N SER A 87 -9.68 -23.64 -0.17
CA SER A 87 -8.65 -24.32 -0.95
C SER A 87 -9.27 -25.20 -2.03
N SER A 88 -8.75 -25.09 -3.25
CA SER A 88 -9.08 -25.95 -4.38
C SER A 88 -9.20 -27.42 -3.96
N PRO A 89 -10.17 -28.18 -4.50
CA PRO A 89 -10.33 -29.57 -4.15
C PRO A 89 -9.06 -30.34 -4.55
N GLN A 90 -8.40 -30.92 -3.56
CA GLN A 90 -7.29 -31.84 -3.75
C GLN A 90 -7.76 -33.00 -4.66
N PRO A 91 -7.08 -33.28 -5.79
CA PRO A 91 -7.47 -34.37 -6.66
C PRO A 91 -7.33 -35.69 -5.90
N ALA A 92 -8.43 -36.46 -5.85
CA ALA A 92 -8.47 -37.77 -5.23
C ALA A 92 -7.44 -38.70 -5.88
N ALA A 93 -6.67 -39.42 -5.05
CA ALA A 93 -5.74 -40.44 -5.49
C ALA A 93 -6.45 -41.56 -6.27
N PRO A 94 -5.83 -42.16 -7.29
CA PRO A 94 -6.44 -43.27 -8.03
C PRO A 94 -6.36 -44.57 -7.21
N SER A 95 -7.51 -45.21 -6.95
CA SER A 95 -7.57 -46.59 -6.46
C SER A 95 -7.29 -47.60 -7.60
N PRO A 96 -6.67 -48.76 -7.32
CA PRO A 96 -6.23 -49.69 -8.33
C PRO A 96 -7.32 -50.72 -8.75
N ALA A 97 -7.35 -50.96 -10.06
CA ALA A 97 -7.70 -52.21 -10.75
C ALA A 97 -9.13 -52.78 -10.67
N CYS A 98 -9.80 -52.89 -11.84
CA CYS A 98 -10.33 -54.19 -12.30
C CYS A 98 -10.59 -54.22 -13.84
N ALA A 99 -9.91 -55.16 -14.50
CA ALA A 99 -10.37 -56.05 -15.58
C ALA A 99 -10.77 -55.55 -16.99
N THR A 100 -9.92 -55.95 -17.96
CA THR A 100 -10.22 -56.75 -19.18
C THR A 100 -10.70 -56.06 -20.48
N ALA A 101 -9.91 -56.29 -21.54
CA ALA A 101 -9.97 -55.80 -22.94
C ALA A 101 -11.02 -56.56 -23.83
N PRO A 102 -11.20 -56.33 -25.17
CA PRO A 102 -10.17 -56.13 -26.21
C PRO A 102 -10.42 -55.07 -27.32
N SER A 103 -9.32 -54.78 -28.03
CA SER A 103 -9.07 -53.95 -29.24
C SER A 103 -9.84 -54.45 -30.51
N PRO A 104 -9.69 -53.94 -31.77
CA PRO A 104 -8.62 -53.09 -32.37
C PRO A 104 -9.06 -52.02 -33.40
N THR A 105 -8.15 -51.13 -33.84
CA THR A 105 -7.97 -50.74 -35.26
C THR A 105 -6.71 -49.87 -35.41
N THR A 106 -5.67 -50.49 -35.96
CA THR A 106 -4.78 -50.02 -37.03
C THR A 106 -4.87 -48.55 -37.46
N ASN A 107 -3.79 -47.78 -37.24
CA ASN A 107 -3.05 -47.21 -38.37
C ASN A 107 -1.62 -46.83 -38.00
N ALA A 108 -0.75 -47.06 -38.97
CA ALA A 108 0.70 -47.14 -38.89
C ALA A 108 1.38 -45.75 -39.10
N PRO A 109 2.73 -45.67 -39.06
CA PRO A 109 3.49 -44.45 -38.73
C PRO A 109 3.91 -43.64 -39.97
N SER A 110 4.33 -42.38 -39.76
CA SER A 110 5.54 -41.79 -40.39
C SER A 110 5.73 -40.32 -40.03
N SER A 111 6.93 -40.02 -39.52
CA SER A 111 7.84 -38.93 -39.92
C SER A 111 7.24 -37.61 -40.43
N THR A 112 7.65 -36.48 -39.84
CA THR A 112 8.63 -35.56 -40.49
C THR A 112 8.98 -34.37 -39.60
N ARG A 113 10.25 -34.38 -39.17
CA ARG A 113 11.13 -33.22 -38.98
C ARG A 113 10.82 -32.11 -39.99
N THR A 114 10.58 -30.88 -39.55
CA THR A 114 10.97 -29.63 -40.25
C THR A 114 10.79 -28.44 -39.30
N SER A 115 11.89 -27.97 -38.71
CA SER A 115 12.03 -26.54 -38.39
C SER A 115 12.31 -25.79 -39.70
N PRO A 116 11.86 -24.53 -39.78
CA PRO A 116 12.84 -23.52 -40.13
C PRO A 116 12.74 -22.28 -39.22
N ARG A 117 13.88 -22.01 -38.59
CA ARG A 117 14.50 -20.71 -38.38
C ARG A 117 13.87 -19.55 -39.16
N SER A 118 13.41 -18.53 -38.45
CA SER A 118 13.33 -17.15 -38.94
C SER A 118 14.11 -16.23 -38.00
N VAL A 119 15.02 -15.50 -38.62
CA VAL A 119 16.07 -14.65 -38.04
C VAL A 119 15.54 -13.20 -37.95
N PRO A 120 15.86 -12.40 -36.92
CA PRO A 120 15.62 -10.95 -36.92
C PRO A 120 16.70 -10.25 -37.78
N PRO A 121 16.45 -9.08 -38.38
CA PRO A 121 17.06 -7.86 -37.80
C PRO A 121 16.41 -6.51 -38.18
N SER A 122 17.01 -5.44 -37.64
CA SER A 122 17.12 -4.07 -38.20
C SER A 122 16.22 -3.04 -37.51
N THR A 123 16.71 -2.29 -36.51
CA THR A 123 17.48 -1.03 -36.59
C THR A 123 16.80 0.07 -37.42
N GLY A 124 16.45 1.19 -36.77
CA GLY A 124 16.01 2.41 -37.45
C GLY A 124 15.72 3.55 -36.48
N SER A 125 16.56 4.58 -36.52
CA SER A 125 16.67 5.69 -35.58
C SER A 125 15.77 6.90 -35.90
N ARG A 126 15.51 7.67 -34.83
CA ARG A 126 15.39 9.14 -34.68
C ARG A 126 14.20 9.94 -35.27
N PRO A 127 13.89 11.10 -34.64
CA PRO A 127 12.66 11.87 -34.81
C PRO A 127 12.83 13.11 -35.71
N PRO A 128 11.74 13.86 -35.95
CA PRO A 128 11.74 15.32 -35.94
C PRO A 128 11.20 15.90 -34.63
#